data_AF-F9RL05-F1
#
_entry.id   AF-F9RL05-F1
#
_cell.length_a   1.000
_cell.length_b   1.000
_cell.length_c   1.000
_cell.angle_alpha   90.00
_cell.angle_beta   90.00
_cell.angle_gamma   90.00
#
_symmetry.space_group_name_H-M   'P 1'
#
loop_
_entity.id
_entity.type
_entity.pdbx_description
1 polymer ?
#
loop_
_entity_poly.entity_id
_entity_poly.type
_entity_poly.pdbx_seq_one_letter_code
_entity_poly.pdbx_strand_id
1 'polypeptide(L)'
;MVFQPKPLTQATISLYHCSDYIGALVTGQLPAVKMRRIGFPWSEALIERTFTSAGGTWLTTQLAIEQGIAIHLSGGYHHAHYDFGSGFCLINDLVLSAKQALTLEKIDRVLIVDSDVHHGDGTATMCSDDERIITLSFHCDKNFPARKPNSDIDIGFARETQDNEFLEHFYSVVETAINLYQPDVIIYDAGVDIHQDDELGYFNISTQGLYQRDRFILALAQQRNIPIACVVGGGYRTVHQDLVPMHMQLLSASADLFLL
;
A
#
# COMPACT_ATOMS: atom_id res chain seq x y z
N MET A 1 -4.21 5.05 20.44
CA MET A 1 -5.29 4.07 20.76
C MET A 1 -5.09 2.83 19.90
N VAL A 2 -5.52 1.65 20.35
CA VAL A 2 -5.45 0.42 19.54
C VAL A 2 -6.88 0.04 19.15
N PHE A 3 -7.08 -0.29 17.87
CA PHE A 3 -8.39 -0.64 17.31
C PHE A 3 -8.33 -2.04 16.68
N GLN A 4 -9.47 -2.71 16.62
CA GLN A 4 -9.60 -4.04 16.01
C GLN A 4 -10.52 -3.97 14.79
N PRO A 5 -10.07 -4.39 13.60
CA PRO A 5 -10.90 -4.38 12.42
C PRO A 5 -11.88 -5.54 12.36
N LYS A 6 -12.91 -5.38 11.53
CA LYS A 6 -13.80 -6.45 11.10
C LYS A 6 -13.50 -6.81 9.64
N PRO A 7 -13.69 -8.07 9.23
CA PRO A 7 -13.55 -8.44 7.83
C PRO A 7 -14.53 -7.68 6.94
N LEU A 8 -14.07 -7.28 5.75
CA LEU A 8 -14.97 -6.83 4.69
C LEU A 8 -15.84 -7.99 4.23
N THR A 9 -17.08 -7.67 3.82
CA THR A 9 -17.98 -8.68 3.26
C THR A 9 -17.61 -8.96 1.80
N GLN A 10 -17.94 -10.16 1.31
CA GLN A 10 -17.84 -10.48 -0.11
C GLN A 10 -18.58 -9.46 -0.99
N ALA A 11 -19.76 -8.99 -0.55
CA ALA A 11 -20.54 -8.00 -1.27
C ALA A 11 -19.78 -6.67 -1.40
N THR A 12 -19.15 -6.20 -0.31
CA THR A 12 -18.33 -4.97 -0.32
C THR A 12 -17.15 -5.09 -1.28
N ILE A 13 -16.43 -6.22 -1.25
CA ILE A 13 -15.27 -6.43 -2.11
C ILE A 13 -15.69 -6.51 -3.59
N SER A 14 -16.84 -7.14 -3.87
CA SER A 14 -17.37 -7.30 -5.23
C SER A 14 -17.89 -5.99 -5.86
N LEU A 15 -17.96 -4.89 -5.10
CA LEU A 15 -18.19 -3.56 -5.68
C LEU A 15 -17.00 -3.08 -6.51
N TYR A 16 -15.80 -3.58 -6.21
CA TYR A 16 -14.55 -3.05 -6.73
C TYR A 16 -13.66 -4.12 -7.39
N HIS A 17 -13.91 -5.40 -7.11
CA HIS A 17 -13.38 -6.54 -7.85
C HIS A 17 -14.47 -7.26 -8.61
N CYS A 18 -14.08 -8.02 -9.63
CA CYS A 18 -14.99 -8.89 -10.38
C CYS A 18 -15.69 -9.89 -9.44
N SER A 19 -17.03 -9.87 -9.44
CA SER A 19 -17.86 -10.76 -8.60
C SER A 19 -17.57 -12.24 -8.83
N ASP A 20 -17.32 -12.66 -10.07
CA ASP A 20 -16.99 -14.05 -10.40
C ASP A 20 -15.63 -14.46 -9.83
N TYR A 21 -14.65 -13.54 -9.89
CA TYR A 21 -13.33 -13.75 -9.29
C TYR A 21 -13.43 -13.93 -7.78
N ILE A 22 -14.12 -13.01 -7.10
CA ILE A 22 -14.29 -13.07 -5.65
C ILE A 22 -15.12 -14.30 -5.24
N GLY A 23 -16.17 -14.63 -5.98
CA GLY A 23 -16.98 -15.83 -5.74
C GLY A 23 -16.16 -17.12 -5.85
N ALA A 24 -15.31 -17.25 -6.87
CA ALA A 24 -14.41 -18.39 -7.01
C ALA A 24 -13.31 -18.42 -5.93
N LEU A 25 -12.80 -17.25 -5.53
CA LEU A 25 -11.80 -17.11 -4.48
C LEU A 25 -12.34 -17.55 -3.11
N VAL A 26 -13.54 -17.10 -2.74
CA VAL A 26 -14.18 -17.42 -1.45
C VAL A 26 -14.57 -18.89 -1.37
N THR A 27 -15.05 -19.48 -2.47
CA THR A 27 -15.48 -20.89 -2.50
C THR A 27 -14.33 -21.88 -2.70
N GLY A 28 -13.09 -21.41 -2.87
CA GLY A 28 -11.94 -22.27 -3.16
C GLY A 28 -11.97 -22.91 -4.56
N GLN A 29 -12.78 -22.36 -5.47
CA GLN A 29 -12.94 -22.85 -6.84
C GLN A 29 -12.06 -22.11 -7.86
N LEU A 30 -11.21 -21.18 -7.40
CA LEU A 30 -10.29 -20.48 -8.27
C LEU A 30 -9.32 -21.48 -8.95
N PRO A 31 -9.15 -21.44 -10.29
CA PRO A 31 -8.26 -22.35 -10.98
C PRO A 31 -6.85 -22.35 -10.41
N ALA A 32 -6.22 -23.53 -10.30
CA ALA A 32 -4.90 -23.68 -9.68
C ALA A 32 -3.80 -22.78 -10.29
N VAL A 33 -3.90 -22.46 -11.59
CA VAL A 33 -3.00 -21.51 -12.26
C VAL A 33 -3.13 -20.10 -11.67
N LYS A 34 -4.36 -19.65 -11.40
CA LYS A 34 -4.62 -18.34 -10.79
C LYS A 34 -4.17 -18.32 -9.31
N MET A 35 -4.38 -19.38 -8.55
CA MET A 35 -3.83 -19.49 -7.18
C MET A 35 -2.29 -19.48 -7.16
N ARG A 36 -1.63 -20.15 -8.13
CA ARG A 36 -0.17 -20.08 -8.26
C ARG A 36 0.33 -18.68 -8.60
N ARG A 37 -0.42 -17.88 -9.37
CA ARG A 37 -0.10 -16.48 -9.63
C ARG A 37 -0.13 -15.63 -8.36
N ILE A 38 -1.09 -15.90 -7.46
CA ILE A 38 -1.16 -15.27 -6.14
C ILE A 38 0.05 -15.68 -5.28
N GLY A 39 0.47 -16.94 -5.34
CA GLY A 39 1.65 -17.41 -4.60
C GLY A 39 1.35 -18.02 -3.23
N PHE A 40 0.07 -18.25 -2.90
CA PHE A 40 -0.35 -18.95 -1.68
C PHE A 40 -1.22 -20.18 -1.99
N PRO A 41 -1.13 -21.25 -1.18
CA PRO A 41 -2.15 -22.28 -1.17
C PRO A 41 -3.46 -21.71 -0.64
N TRP A 42 -4.59 -22.12 -1.23
CA TRP A 42 -5.89 -21.69 -0.74
C TRP A 42 -6.18 -22.32 0.64
N SER A 43 -6.76 -21.53 1.54
CA SER A 43 -7.35 -22.00 2.80
C SER A 43 -8.40 -21.00 3.28
N GLU A 44 -9.37 -21.44 4.08
CA GLU A 44 -10.36 -20.55 4.71
C GLU A 44 -9.68 -19.47 5.56
N ALA A 45 -8.63 -19.84 6.30
CA ALA A 45 -7.84 -18.92 7.12
C ALA A 45 -7.17 -17.81 6.28
N LEU A 46 -6.68 -18.13 5.06
CA LEU A 46 -6.12 -17.13 4.15
C LEU A 46 -7.19 -16.13 3.70
N ILE A 47 -8.40 -16.60 3.39
CA ILE A 47 -9.52 -15.74 2.98
C ILE A 47 -9.94 -14.83 4.14
N GLU A 48 -10.14 -15.40 5.33
CA GLU A 48 -10.51 -14.65 6.53
C GLU A 48 -9.45 -13.58 6.87
N ARG A 49 -8.17 -13.96 6.86
CA ARG A 49 -7.05 -13.05 7.11
C ARG A 49 -6.99 -11.93 6.07
N THR A 50 -7.19 -12.25 4.79
CA THR A 50 -7.19 -11.27 3.70
C THR A 50 -8.32 -10.26 3.86
N PHE A 51 -9.54 -10.72 4.12
CA PHE A 51 -10.71 -9.84 4.24
C PHE A 51 -10.65 -9.01 5.53
N THR A 52 -10.13 -9.58 6.62
CA THR A 52 -9.87 -8.87 7.88
C THR A 52 -8.81 -7.80 7.69
N SER A 53 -7.71 -8.12 6.99
CA SER A 53 -6.67 -7.14 6.71
C SER A 53 -7.18 -5.98 5.86
N ALA A 54 -7.96 -6.24 4.81
CA ALA A 54 -8.54 -5.18 3.99
C ALA A 54 -9.56 -4.32 4.77
N GLY A 55 -10.31 -4.94 5.69
CA GLY A 55 -11.14 -4.20 6.63
C GLY A 55 -10.33 -3.35 7.61
N GLY A 56 -9.11 -3.77 7.93
CA GLY A 56 -8.14 -2.97 8.66
C GLY A 56 -7.67 -1.74 7.89
N THR A 57 -7.35 -1.88 6.61
CA THR A 57 -6.96 -0.75 5.75
C THR A 57 -8.09 0.27 5.64
N TRP A 58 -9.33 -0.20 5.51
CA TRP A 58 -10.51 0.69 5.52
C TRP A 58 -10.69 1.39 6.87
N LEU A 59 -10.66 0.64 7.98
CA LEU A 59 -10.78 1.22 9.33
C LEU A 59 -9.68 2.26 9.60
N THR A 60 -8.45 1.98 9.18
CA THR A 60 -7.32 2.91 9.27
C THR A 60 -7.57 4.17 8.44
N THR A 61 -8.17 4.05 7.26
CA THR A 61 -8.57 5.21 6.46
C THR A 61 -9.60 6.08 7.17
N GLN A 62 -10.64 5.47 7.76
CA GLN A 62 -11.64 6.19 8.54
C GLN A 62 -11.02 6.90 9.76
N LEU A 63 -10.18 6.18 10.52
CA LEU A 63 -9.51 6.73 11.70
C LEU A 63 -8.54 7.84 11.33
N ALA A 64 -7.82 7.75 10.22
CA ALA A 64 -6.96 8.81 9.73
C ALA A 64 -7.77 10.07 9.39
N ILE A 65 -8.90 9.94 8.70
CA ILE A 65 -9.80 11.06 8.39
C ILE A 65 -10.31 11.73 9.68
N GLU A 66 -10.65 10.94 10.71
CA GLU A 66 -11.15 11.46 11.98
C GLU A 66 -10.06 12.05 12.90
N GLN A 67 -8.86 11.47 12.90
CA GLN A 67 -7.79 11.72 13.89
C GLN A 67 -6.52 12.35 13.29
N GLY A 68 -6.46 12.53 11.97
CA GLY A 68 -5.31 13.02 11.20
C GLY A 68 -4.33 11.92 10.78
N ILE A 69 -4.13 10.88 11.58
CA ILE A 69 -3.22 9.77 11.25
C ILE A 69 -3.70 8.44 11.84
N ALA A 70 -3.53 7.36 11.09
CA ALA A 70 -3.64 6.00 11.61
C ALA A 70 -2.67 5.06 10.88
N ILE A 71 -2.22 4.01 11.58
CA ILE A 71 -1.30 3.00 11.06
C ILE A 71 -1.90 1.62 11.23
N HIS A 72 -1.94 0.85 10.15
CA HIS A 72 -2.30 -0.56 10.13
C HIS A 72 -1.04 -1.43 10.05
N LEU A 73 -0.97 -2.47 10.88
CA LEU A 73 0.17 -3.41 10.90
C LEU A 73 0.03 -4.56 9.88
N SER A 74 -0.81 -4.36 8.88
CA SER A 74 -0.96 -5.22 7.70
C SER A 74 -1.44 -4.36 6.52
N GLY A 75 -1.87 -4.98 5.43
CA GLY A 75 -2.30 -4.31 4.20
C GLY A 75 -1.17 -4.16 3.17
N GLY A 76 -1.40 -3.34 2.16
CA GLY A 76 -0.44 -3.10 1.06
C GLY A 76 -0.56 -4.10 -0.07
N TYR A 77 -1.79 -4.53 -0.39
CA TYR A 77 -2.07 -5.54 -1.41
C TYR A 77 -2.14 -4.96 -2.82
N HIS A 78 -1.12 -4.19 -3.17
CA HIS A 78 -1.03 -3.38 -4.39
C HIS A 78 -0.98 -4.19 -5.71
N HIS A 79 -0.72 -5.50 -5.66
CA HIS A 79 -0.62 -6.37 -6.84
C HIS A 79 -1.93 -7.05 -7.27
N ALA A 80 -3.01 -6.90 -6.51
CA ALA A 80 -4.30 -7.49 -6.91
C ALA A 80 -5.00 -6.61 -7.95
N HIS A 81 -5.44 -7.22 -9.05
CA HIS A 81 -6.17 -6.56 -10.14
C HIS A 81 -7.68 -6.83 -10.01
N TYR A 82 -8.47 -6.19 -10.89
CA TYR A 82 -9.93 -6.31 -10.87
C TYR A 82 -10.43 -7.77 -10.83
N ASP A 83 -9.90 -8.66 -11.68
CA ASP A 83 -10.39 -10.04 -11.88
C ASP A 83 -9.36 -11.15 -11.59
N PHE A 84 -8.21 -10.80 -11.01
CA PHE A 84 -7.20 -11.76 -10.54
C PHE A 84 -6.29 -11.19 -9.45
N GLY A 85 -5.81 -12.07 -8.57
CA GLY A 85 -4.73 -11.76 -7.64
C GLY A 85 -3.35 -12.13 -8.20
N SER A 86 -2.30 -11.53 -7.65
CA SER A 86 -0.91 -11.65 -8.09
C SER A 86 0.03 -11.21 -6.96
N GLY A 87 1.29 -11.66 -6.95
CA GLY A 87 2.33 -11.11 -6.05
C GLY A 87 1.91 -11.08 -4.58
N PHE A 88 1.40 -12.20 -4.05
CA PHE A 88 0.91 -12.33 -2.67
C PHE A 88 -0.36 -11.52 -2.33
N CYS A 89 -0.97 -10.86 -3.31
CA CYS A 89 -2.15 -10.03 -3.16
C CYS A 89 -3.39 -10.73 -3.73
N LEU A 90 -4.38 -11.00 -2.88
CA LEU A 90 -5.64 -11.64 -3.27
C LEU A 90 -6.70 -10.61 -3.73
N ILE A 91 -6.75 -9.46 -3.05
CA ILE A 91 -7.64 -8.33 -3.29
C ILE A 91 -6.85 -7.05 -3.02
N ASN A 92 -7.23 -5.92 -3.61
CA ASN A 92 -6.49 -4.67 -3.48
C ASN A 92 -7.11 -3.81 -2.38
N ASP A 93 -6.57 -3.90 -1.17
CA ASP A 93 -7.07 -3.18 0.00
C ASP A 93 -6.87 -1.65 -0.09
N LEU A 94 -5.84 -1.19 -0.80
CA LEU A 94 -5.58 0.23 -1.04
C LEU A 94 -6.70 0.84 -1.90
N VAL A 95 -7.00 0.21 -3.04
CA VAL A 95 -8.08 0.65 -3.94
C VAL A 95 -9.45 0.52 -3.28
N LEU A 96 -9.69 -0.58 -2.57
CA LEU A 96 -10.94 -0.78 -1.81
C LEU A 96 -11.16 0.36 -0.80
N SER A 97 -10.12 0.77 -0.11
CA SER A 97 -10.19 1.84 0.89
C SER A 97 -10.31 3.22 0.24
N ALA A 98 -9.57 3.49 -0.83
CA ALA A 98 -9.66 4.73 -1.59
C ALA A 98 -11.06 4.95 -2.16
N LYS A 99 -11.64 3.94 -2.82
CA LYS A 99 -12.99 4.05 -3.40
C LYS A 99 -14.08 4.15 -2.32
N GLN A 100 -13.91 3.51 -1.16
CA GLN A 100 -14.81 3.72 -0.03
C GLN A 100 -14.67 5.13 0.57
N ALA A 101 -13.46 5.67 0.66
CA ALA A 101 -13.23 7.02 1.16
C ALA A 101 -13.95 8.07 0.28
N LEU A 102 -13.93 7.91 -1.05
CA LEU A 102 -14.67 8.75 -2.00
C LEU A 102 -16.20 8.69 -1.86
N THR A 103 -16.75 7.81 -1.01
CA THR A 103 -18.19 7.80 -0.67
C THR A 103 -18.52 8.65 0.55
N LEU A 104 -17.50 9.08 1.29
CA LEU A 104 -17.66 9.94 2.47
C LEU A 104 -17.85 11.40 2.05
N GLU A 105 -18.55 12.16 2.88
CA GLU A 105 -18.65 13.60 2.68
C GLU A 105 -17.26 14.24 2.80
N LYS A 106 -16.97 15.22 1.92
CA LYS A 106 -15.73 16.03 1.89
C LYS A 106 -14.47 15.28 1.44
N ILE A 107 -14.59 14.06 0.92
CA ILE A 107 -13.49 13.34 0.30
C ILE A 107 -13.79 13.22 -1.19
N ASP A 108 -13.18 14.09 -1.98
CA ASP A 108 -13.32 14.13 -3.44
C ASP A 108 -12.04 13.62 -4.14
N ARG A 109 -10.90 13.65 -3.45
CA ARG A 109 -9.57 13.30 -3.99
C ARG A 109 -8.76 12.45 -3.02
N VAL A 110 -8.36 11.25 -3.45
CA VAL A 110 -7.47 10.36 -2.71
C VAL A 110 -6.11 10.28 -3.42
N LEU A 111 -5.02 10.41 -2.68
CA LEU A 111 -3.67 10.11 -3.19
C LEU A 111 -3.20 8.79 -2.58
N ILE A 112 -2.87 7.81 -3.42
CA ILE A 112 -2.20 6.58 -3.00
C ILE A 112 -0.70 6.76 -3.26
N VAL A 113 0.10 6.77 -2.20
CA VAL A 113 1.56 6.77 -2.30
C VAL A 113 2.05 5.37 -1.96
N ASP A 114 2.64 4.71 -2.95
CA ASP A 114 3.16 3.35 -2.86
C ASP A 114 4.69 3.39 -2.90
N SER A 115 5.30 3.04 -1.77
CA SER A 115 6.76 2.96 -1.60
C SER A 115 7.27 1.53 -1.47
N ASP A 116 6.45 0.53 -1.78
CA ASP A 116 6.91 -0.84 -1.96
C ASP A 116 7.87 -0.90 -3.16
N VAL A 117 8.92 -1.71 -3.06
CA VAL A 117 9.94 -1.80 -4.11
C VAL A 117 9.41 -2.38 -5.42
N HIS A 118 8.29 -3.12 -5.36
CA HIS A 118 7.60 -3.65 -6.51
C HIS A 118 6.59 -2.63 -7.03
N HIS A 119 6.36 -2.62 -8.35
CA HIS A 119 5.40 -1.69 -8.90
C HIS A 119 3.97 -2.09 -8.51
N GLY A 120 3.18 -1.16 -7.96
CA GLY A 120 1.76 -1.31 -7.60
C GLY A 120 0.82 -1.45 -8.79
N ASP A 121 1.01 -2.51 -9.59
CA ASP A 121 0.35 -2.75 -10.87
C ASP A 121 -1.15 -2.99 -10.76
N GLY A 122 -1.59 -3.66 -9.70
CA GLY A 122 -3.00 -3.82 -9.39
C GLY A 122 -3.65 -2.47 -9.08
N THR A 123 -3.00 -1.64 -8.26
CA THR A 123 -3.48 -0.31 -7.90
C THR A 123 -3.58 0.59 -9.13
N ALA A 124 -2.53 0.65 -9.96
CA ALA A 124 -2.50 1.44 -11.19
C ALA A 124 -3.64 1.04 -12.15
N THR A 125 -3.79 -0.25 -12.43
CA THR A 125 -4.83 -0.72 -13.37
C THR A 125 -6.25 -0.47 -12.86
N MET A 126 -6.51 -0.69 -11.57
CA MET A 126 -7.84 -0.52 -11.00
C MET A 126 -8.26 0.94 -10.80
N CYS A 127 -7.30 1.88 -10.78
CA CYS A 127 -7.56 3.32 -10.69
C CYS A 127 -7.51 4.07 -12.02
N SER A 128 -7.05 3.43 -13.11
CA SER A 128 -6.79 4.08 -14.41
C SER A 128 -7.94 4.91 -15.02
N ASP A 129 -9.20 4.60 -14.68
CA ASP A 129 -10.39 5.31 -15.17
C ASP A 129 -11.04 6.26 -14.13
N ASP A 130 -10.38 6.51 -12.98
CA ASP A 130 -10.93 7.31 -11.87
C ASP A 130 -9.98 8.45 -11.47
N GLU A 131 -10.09 9.60 -12.14
CA GLU A 131 -9.26 10.80 -11.91
C GLU A 131 -9.32 11.37 -10.47
N ARG A 132 -10.24 10.86 -9.63
CA ARG A 132 -10.35 11.17 -8.20
C ARG A 132 -9.37 10.37 -7.33
N ILE A 133 -8.62 9.43 -7.92
CA ILE A 133 -7.57 8.69 -7.25
C ILE A 133 -6.29 8.83 -8.08
N ILE A 134 -5.29 9.51 -7.52
CA ILE A 134 -3.95 9.53 -8.11
C ILE A 134 -3.10 8.45 -7.46
N THR A 135 -2.42 7.68 -8.31
CA THR A 135 -1.51 6.61 -7.91
C THR A 135 -0.07 7.05 -8.14
N LEU A 136 0.76 6.90 -7.12
CA LEU A 136 2.18 7.24 -7.15
C LEU A 136 2.96 6.00 -6.73
N SER A 137 3.76 5.40 -7.62
CA SER A 137 4.60 4.24 -7.32
C SER A 137 6.10 4.55 -7.43
N PHE A 138 6.85 4.31 -6.36
CA PHE A 138 8.30 4.29 -6.35
C PHE A 138 8.78 2.84 -6.37
N HIS A 139 9.42 2.39 -7.44
CA HIS A 139 9.72 0.96 -7.60
C HIS A 139 11.05 0.70 -8.29
N CYS A 140 11.56 -0.53 -8.15
CA CYS A 140 12.70 -0.99 -8.91
C CYS A 140 12.27 -1.37 -10.34
N ASP A 141 12.80 -0.67 -11.34
CA ASP A 141 12.41 -0.85 -12.75
C ASP A 141 12.65 -2.30 -13.21
N LYS A 142 13.77 -2.88 -12.78
CA LYS A 142 14.14 -4.28 -13.03
C LYS A 142 13.71 -5.23 -11.90
N ASN A 143 12.48 -5.06 -11.42
CA ASN A 143 11.82 -5.96 -10.46
C ASN A 143 10.35 -6.23 -10.83
N PHE A 144 9.61 -6.97 -9.99
CA PHE A 144 8.24 -7.39 -10.23
C PHE A 144 7.25 -6.20 -10.30
N PRO A 145 6.20 -6.31 -11.14
CA PRO A 145 6.06 -7.26 -12.24
C PRO A 145 7.00 -6.95 -13.42
N ALA A 146 7.28 -7.99 -14.22
CA ALA A 146 8.11 -7.86 -15.42
C ALA A 146 7.50 -6.94 -16.50
N ARG A 147 6.18 -6.78 -16.50
CA ARG A 147 5.47 -5.82 -17.34
C ARG A 147 4.69 -4.89 -16.42
N LYS A 148 5.06 -3.62 -16.43
CA LYS A 148 4.42 -2.58 -15.62
C LYS A 148 3.34 -1.90 -16.47
N PRO A 149 2.08 -1.81 -15.99
CA PRO A 149 1.08 -0.94 -16.61
C PRO A 149 1.49 0.53 -16.44
N ASN A 150 0.79 1.45 -17.09
CA ASN A 150 0.96 2.88 -16.77
C ASN A 150 0.23 3.19 -15.46
N SER A 151 0.85 3.95 -14.56
CA SER A 151 0.18 4.66 -13.47
C SER A 151 0.16 6.18 -13.72
N ASP A 152 -0.41 6.96 -12.79
CA ASP A 152 -0.43 8.41 -12.92
C ASP A 152 0.98 9.02 -12.72
N ILE A 153 1.73 8.47 -11.75
CA ILE A 153 3.08 8.90 -11.41
C ILE A 153 3.95 7.68 -11.10
N ASP A 154 4.77 7.28 -12.07
CA ASP A 154 5.72 6.16 -11.94
C ASP A 154 7.16 6.64 -11.84
N ILE A 155 7.83 6.28 -10.73
CA ILE A 155 9.25 6.56 -10.51
C ILE A 155 10.01 5.23 -10.43
N GLY A 156 10.54 4.81 -11.57
CA GLY A 156 11.38 3.62 -11.67
C GLY A 156 12.84 3.93 -11.35
N PHE A 157 13.43 3.19 -10.41
CA PHE A 157 14.84 3.28 -10.06
C PHE A 157 15.63 2.07 -10.56
N ALA A 158 16.95 2.25 -10.61
CA ALA A 158 17.87 1.16 -10.85
C ALA A 158 17.95 0.22 -9.64
N ARG A 159 18.42 -1.00 -9.87
CA ARG A 159 18.87 -1.87 -8.78
C ARG A 159 20.00 -1.18 -8.02
N GLU A 160 20.12 -1.49 -6.74
CA GLU A 160 21.17 -1.03 -5.84
C GLU A 160 21.11 0.47 -5.51
N THR A 161 20.01 1.16 -5.87
CA THR A 161 19.73 2.54 -5.46
C THR A 161 19.86 2.69 -3.95
N GLN A 162 20.53 3.76 -3.53
CA GLN A 162 20.88 4.05 -2.14
C GLN A 162 20.04 5.20 -1.58
N ASP A 163 20.13 5.42 -0.26
CA ASP A 163 19.39 6.43 0.50
C ASP A 163 19.27 7.78 -0.21
N ASN A 164 20.39 8.43 -0.55
CA ASN A 164 20.35 9.81 -1.07
C ASN A 164 19.55 9.90 -2.38
N GLU A 165 19.82 9.01 -3.34
CA GLU A 165 19.11 9.02 -4.63
C GLU A 165 17.61 8.79 -4.44
N PHE A 166 17.25 7.77 -3.66
CA PHE A 166 15.86 7.44 -3.40
C PHE A 166 15.13 8.57 -2.67
N LEU A 167 15.70 9.08 -1.57
CA LEU A 167 15.07 10.09 -0.74
C LEU A 167 14.91 11.43 -1.45
N GLU A 168 15.91 11.87 -2.24
CA GLU A 168 15.81 13.10 -3.03
C GLU A 168 14.62 13.05 -4.01
N HIS A 169 14.43 11.93 -4.71
CA HIS A 169 13.30 11.72 -5.61
C HIS A 169 11.99 11.57 -4.84
N PHE A 170 11.97 10.78 -3.76
CA PHE A 170 10.79 10.57 -2.93
C PHE A 170 10.25 11.90 -2.41
N TYR A 171 11.12 12.75 -1.86
CA TYR A 171 10.73 14.05 -1.33
C TYR A 171 10.15 14.96 -2.41
N SER A 172 10.88 15.11 -3.52
CA SER A 172 10.48 16.02 -4.59
C SER A 172 9.16 15.60 -5.25
N VAL A 173 8.99 14.30 -5.51
CA VAL A 173 7.82 13.77 -6.22
C VAL A 173 6.59 13.79 -5.33
N VAL A 174 6.69 13.34 -4.07
CA VAL A 174 5.56 13.38 -3.12
C VAL A 174 5.09 14.82 -2.88
N GLU A 175 6.03 15.76 -2.66
CA GLU A 175 5.67 17.17 -2.49
C GLU A 175 4.99 17.75 -3.73
N THR A 176 5.50 17.42 -4.92
CA THR A 176 4.90 17.85 -6.19
C THR A 176 3.50 17.28 -6.37
N ALA A 177 3.30 15.97 -6.11
CA ALA A 177 2.00 15.32 -6.21
C ALA A 177 0.98 15.98 -5.27
N ILE A 178 1.34 16.21 -3.99
CA ILE A 178 0.47 16.87 -3.03
C ILE A 178 0.14 18.32 -3.44
N ASN A 179 1.11 19.07 -3.95
CA ASN A 179 0.90 20.46 -4.37
C ASN A 179 -0.03 20.60 -5.57
N LEU A 180 0.13 19.71 -6.57
CA LEU A 180 -0.66 19.73 -7.80
C LEU A 180 -2.06 19.16 -7.58
N TYR A 181 -2.13 18.02 -6.89
CA TYR A 181 -3.38 17.27 -6.76
C TYR A 181 -4.23 17.71 -5.57
N GLN A 182 -3.61 18.18 -4.49
CA GLN A 182 -4.29 18.63 -3.26
C GLN A 182 -5.28 17.58 -2.72
N PRO A 183 -4.80 16.37 -2.36
CA PRO A 183 -5.68 15.30 -1.91
C PRO A 183 -6.35 15.63 -0.57
N ASP A 184 -7.56 15.11 -0.37
CA ASP A 184 -8.30 15.21 0.89
C ASP A 184 -7.84 14.14 1.89
N VAL A 185 -7.28 13.04 1.40
CA VAL A 185 -6.68 11.96 2.21
C VAL A 185 -5.55 11.27 1.44
N ILE A 186 -4.51 10.88 2.15
CA ILE A 186 -3.40 10.05 1.65
C ILE A 186 -3.55 8.63 2.18
N ILE A 187 -3.45 7.64 1.31
CA ILE A 187 -3.22 6.24 1.67
C ILE A 187 -1.76 5.95 1.34
N TYR A 188 -0.97 5.62 2.35
CA TYR A 188 0.47 5.41 2.23
C TYR A 188 0.81 3.94 2.45
N ASP A 189 1.38 3.31 1.42
CA ASP A 189 1.98 1.98 1.51
C ASP A 189 3.48 2.11 1.84
N ALA A 190 3.82 1.79 3.09
CA ALA A 190 5.15 1.97 3.65
C ALA A 190 6.04 0.73 3.52
N GLY A 191 5.87 -0.05 2.44
CA GLY A 191 6.64 -1.27 2.17
C GLY A 191 8.13 -1.13 2.49
N VAL A 192 8.68 -2.08 3.24
CA VAL A 192 10.07 -2.03 3.72
C VAL A 192 11.01 -2.87 2.88
N ASP A 193 10.50 -3.49 1.81
CA ASP A 193 11.29 -4.30 0.90
C ASP A 193 12.24 -3.50 0.00
N ILE A 194 12.21 -2.16 0.08
CA ILE A 194 13.31 -1.32 -0.42
C ILE A 194 14.61 -1.45 0.40
N HIS A 195 14.56 -2.09 1.58
CA HIS A 195 15.70 -2.21 2.48
C HIS A 195 16.83 -3.09 1.88
N GLN A 196 18.08 -2.73 2.15
CA GLN A 196 19.28 -3.43 1.66
C GLN A 196 19.36 -4.92 2.04
N ASP A 197 18.69 -5.31 3.12
CA ASP A 197 18.66 -6.69 3.61
C ASP A 197 17.42 -7.47 3.13
N ASP A 198 16.54 -6.84 2.35
CA ASP A 198 15.36 -7.50 1.79
C ASP A 198 15.75 -8.55 0.74
N GLU A 199 15.07 -9.70 0.77
CA GLU A 199 15.40 -10.83 -0.10
C GLU A 199 14.79 -10.71 -1.52
N LEU A 200 13.85 -9.78 -1.75
CA LEU A 200 13.13 -9.59 -3.01
C LEU A 200 13.34 -8.21 -3.66
N GLY A 201 13.71 -7.15 -2.92
CA GLY A 201 13.61 -5.77 -3.44
C GLY A 201 14.74 -5.18 -4.29
N TYR A 202 15.98 -5.66 -4.16
CA TYR A 202 17.14 -5.19 -4.94
C TYR A 202 17.54 -3.71 -4.78
N PHE A 203 17.00 -2.95 -3.83
CA PHE A 203 17.54 -1.64 -3.44
C PHE A 203 18.56 -1.79 -2.30
N ASN A 204 19.27 -0.71 -1.99
CA ASN A 204 20.23 -0.61 -0.88
C ASN A 204 19.82 0.50 0.11
N ILE A 205 18.53 0.55 0.47
CA ILE A 205 18.06 1.54 1.44
C ILE A 205 18.38 1.07 2.86
N SER A 206 18.96 1.95 3.67
CA SER A 206 19.28 1.66 5.05
C SER A 206 18.04 1.77 5.95
N THR A 207 18.12 1.23 7.17
CA THR A 207 17.08 1.44 8.19
C THR A 207 16.87 2.93 8.48
N GLN A 208 17.93 3.73 8.42
CA GLN A 208 17.82 5.19 8.57
C GLN A 208 17.12 5.83 7.37
N GLY A 209 17.33 5.32 6.16
CA GLY A 209 16.62 5.73 4.95
C GLY A 209 15.11 5.47 5.05
N LEU A 210 14.70 4.30 5.55
CA LEU A 210 13.29 4.00 5.83
C LEU A 210 12.67 5.02 6.78
N TYR A 211 13.35 5.30 7.91
CA TYR A 211 12.89 6.30 8.87
C TYR A 211 12.75 7.69 8.25
N GLN A 212 13.74 8.10 7.45
CA GLN A 212 13.73 9.41 6.80
C GLN A 212 12.58 9.55 5.80
N ARG A 213 12.35 8.52 4.98
CA ARG A 213 11.19 8.43 4.07
C ARG A 213 9.88 8.58 4.83
N ASP A 214 9.66 7.74 5.85
CA ASP A 214 8.41 7.70 6.60
C ASP A 214 8.18 9.01 7.37
N ARG A 215 9.21 9.53 8.04
CA ARG A 215 9.13 10.81 8.75
C ARG A 215 8.79 11.96 7.81
N PHE A 216 9.38 12.00 6.61
CA PHE A 216 9.12 13.06 5.66
C PHE A 216 7.65 13.13 5.24
N ILE A 217 7.07 12.02 4.77
CA ILE A 217 5.69 12.03 4.28
C ILE A 217 4.69 12.30 5.40
N LEU A 218 4.93 11.75 6.59
CA LEU A 218 4.11 12.01 7.78
C LEU A 218 4.17 13.50 8.19
N ALA A 219 5.36 14.09 8.23
CA ALA A 219 5.53 15.51 8.56
C ALA A 219 4.90 16.42 7.51
N LEU A 220 5.03 16.07 6.23
CA LEU A 220 4.42 16.83 5.14
C LEU A 220 2.89 16.76 5.22
N ALA A 221 2.31 15.58 5.42
CA ALA A 221 0.87 15.42 5.61
C ALA A 221 0.36 16.24 6.81
N GLN A 222 1.08 16.18 7.95
CA GLN A 222 0.78 17.00 9.13
C GLN A 222 0.83 18.50 8.82
N GLN A 223 1.91 18.97 8.17
CA GLN A 223 2.08 20.38 7.80
C GLN A 223 0.98 20.89 6.87
N ARG A 224 0.51 20.03 5.96
CA ARG A 224 -0.57 20.35 5.01
C ARG A 224 -1.97 20.10 5.57
N ASN A 225 -2.09 19.59 6.79
CA ASN A 225 -3.35 19.17 7.42
C ASN A 225 -4.12 18.14 6.57
N ILE A 226 -3.40 17.20 5.95
CA ILE A 226 -3.98 16.13 5.14
C ILE A 226 -3.98 14.84 5.99
N PRO A 227 -5.17 14.25 6.25
CA PRO A 227 -5.28 12.91 6.82
C PRO A 227 -4.41 11.88 6.11
N ILE A 228 -3.67 11.05 6.86
CA ILE A 228 -2.81 10.00 6.29
C ILE A 228 -3.04 8.64 6.95
N ALA A 229 -3.45 7.67 6.12
CA ALA A 229 -3.68 6.29 6.50
C ALA A 229 -2.51 5.43 6.02
N CYS A 230 -1.77 4.81 6.93
CA CYS A 230 -0.57 4.05 6.57
C CYS A 230 -0.81 2.55 6.70
N VAL A 231 -0.28 1.78 5.76
CA VAL A 231 -0.11 0.32 5.87
C VAL A 231 1.37 -0.02 5.80
N VAL A 232 1.75 -1.19 6.32
CA VAL A 232 3.16 -1.60 6.42
C VAL A 232 3.74 -2.22 5.14
N GLY A 233 2.92 -2.62 4.17
CA GLY A 233 3.36 -3.11 2.87
C GLY A 233 4.17 -4.41 2.87
N GLY A 234 4.96 -4.59 1.80
CA GLY A 234 5.92 -5.68 1.63
C GLY A 234 7.13 -5.61 2.57
N GLY A 235 7.89 -6.69 2.57
CA GLY A 235 9.04 -6.92 3.45
C GLY A 235 9.31 -8.41 3.61
N TYR A 236 10.50 -8.86 3.19
CA TYR A 236 10.80 -10.28 2.99
C TYR A 236 12.17 -10.66 3.55
N ARG A 237 12.13 -11.52 4.57
CA ARG A 237 13.30 -12.10 5.22
C ARG A 237 12.99 -13.54 5.58
N THR A 238 13.95 -14.45 5.42
CA THR A 238 13.83 -15.84 5.89
C THR A 238 13.67 -15.89 7.41
N VAL A 239 14.36 -14.99 8.13
CA VAL A 239 14.18 -14.81 9.57
C VAL A 239 13.19 -13.67 9.80
N HIS A 240 11.91 -13.99 9.97
CA HIS A 240 10.82 -13.00 10.04
C HIS A 240 11.03 -11.93 11.13
N GLN A 241 11.74 -12.27 12.21
CA GLN A 241 11.98 -11.34 13.32
C GLN A 241 12.88 -10.15 12.92
N ASP A 242 13.67 -10.31 11.86
CA ASP A 242 14.51 -9.24 11.29
C ASP A 242 13.68 -8.15 10.59
N LEU A 243 12.42 -8.41 10.24
CA LEU A 243 11.52 -7.42 9.66
C LEU A 243 11.01 -6.41 10.70
N VAL A 244 11.00 -6.78 11.98
CA VAL A 244 10.43 -5.95 13.04
C VAL A 244 11.15 -4.59 13.11
N PRO A 245 12.49 -4.50 13.20
CA PRO A 245 13.17 -3.21 13.21
C PRO A 245 12.91 -2.35 11.97
N MET A 246 12.65 -2.95 10.81
CA MET A 246 12.38 -2.24 9.56
C MET A 246 10.98 -1.62 9.59
N HIS A 247 9.93 -2.41 9.84
CA HIS A 247 8.56 -1.87 9.94
C HIS A 247 8.35 -0.94 11.13
N MET A 248 9.15 -1.09 12.19
CA MET A 248 9.11 -0.17 13.35
C MET A 248 9.49 1.27 12.98
N GLN A 249 10.20 1.52 11.86
CA GLN A 249 10.58 2.87 11.47
C GLN A 249 9.37 3.78 11.20
N LEU A 250 8.30 3.26 10.60
CA LEU A 250 7.05 4.00 10.41
C LEU A 250 6.43 4.42 11.75
N LEU A 251 6.42 3.51 12.72
CA LEU A 251 5.85 3.76 14.05
C LEU A 251 6.73 4.75 14.83
N SER A 252 8.05 4.62 14.75
CA SER A 252 9.01 5.54 15.35
C SER A 252 8.87 6.95 14.76
N ALA A 253 8.81 7.07 13.44
CA ALA A 253 8.61 8.34 12.75
C ALA A 253 7.30 9.02 13.16
N SER A 254 6.21 8.26 13.28
CA SER A 254 4.92 8.75 13.78
C SER A 254 5.00 9.18 15.25
N ALA A 255 5.62 8.37 16.13
CA ALA A 255 5.78 8.73 17.53
C ALA A 255 6.55 10.05 17.71
N ASP A 256 7.63 10.25 16.94
CA ASP A 256 8.46 11.44 17.01
C ASP A 256 7.77 12.73 16.50
N LEU A 257 6.67 12.61 15.76
CA LEU A 257 5.93 13.75 15.19
C LEU A 257 4.62 14.05 15.91
N PHE A 258 3.98 13.05 16.52
CA PHE A 258 2.62 13.14 17.03
C PHE A 258 2.48 12.82 18.53
N LEU A 259 3.53 12.28 19.18
CA LEU A 259 3.51 11.98 20.62
C LEU A 259 4.48 12.85 21.44
N LEU A 260 5.30 13.67 20.79
CA LEU A 260 6.21 14.65 21.39
C LEU A 260 5.74 16.08 21.08
#